data_AF-A0A7C4J5N9-F1
#
_entry.id   AF-A0A7C4J5N9-F1
#
_cell.length_a   1.000
_cell.length_b   1.000
_cell.length_c   1.000
_cell.angle_alpha   90.00
_cell.angle_beta   90.00
_cell.angle_gamma   90.00
#
_symmetry.space_group_name_H-M   'P 1'
#
loop_
_entity.id
_entity.type
_entity.pdbx_description
1 polymer ?
#
loop_
_entity_poly.entity_id
_entity_poly.type
_entity_poly.pdbx_seq_one_letter_code
_entity_poly.pdbx_strand_id
1 'polypeptide(L)'
;MTSNHRTVIDNVLHSDRLPAVRIGVHPDFTYAGSLSFILNAVAHVEQHHFVIVDERRRIRRLVWIQFEGYLDDNAHTYHYPMMDTLTLGAPGGAHTFLHDAGVLNIDDD
;
A
#
# COMPACT_ATOMS: atom_id res chain seq x y z
N MET A 1 13.87 5.81 -15.25
CA MET A 1 12.44 6.02 -14.93
C MET A 1 11.96 4.75 -14.25
N THR A 2 11.54 4.83 -12.99
CA THR A 2 10.94 3.71 -12.27
C THR A 2 9.55 3.47 -12.85
N SER A 3 9.35 2.33 -13.51
CA SER A 3 8.05 1.97 -14.09
C SER A 3 7.14 1.44 -12.99
N ASN A 4 5.94 1.98 -12.87
CA ASN A 4 4.88 1.34 -12.09
C ASN A 4 4.53 -0.01 -12.74
N HIS A 5 4.30 -1.02 -11.91
CA HIS A 5 3.96 -2.36 -12.37
C HIS A 5 2.49 -2.70 -12.11
N ARG A 6 1.77 -1.83 -11.40
CA ARG A 6 0.39 -2.05 -10.97
C ARG A 6 -0.53 -0.95 -11.51
N THR A 7 -1.78 -1.32 -11.68
CA THR A 7 -2.80 -0.44 -12.26
C THR A 7 -4.05 -0.43 -11.40
N VAL A 8 -4.77 0.69 -11.44
CA VAL A 8 -6.06 0.84 -10.74
C VAL A 8 -7.16 0.95 -11.77
N ILE A 9 -8.17 0.08 -11.64
CA ILE A 9 -9.36 0.02 -12.50
C ILE A 9 -10.56 -0.13 -11.56
N ASP A 10 -11.55 0.75 -11.66
CA ASP A 10 -12.78 0.69 -10.86
C ASP A 10 -12.54 0.51 -9.34
N ASN A 11 -11.62 1.30 -8.78
CA ASN A 11 -11.18 1.24 -7.38
C ASN A 11 -10.56 -0.11 -6.94
N VAL A 12 -10.17 -0.95 -7.90
CA VAL A 12 -9.41 -2.18 -7.66
C VAL A 12 -7.98 -1.95 -8.08
N LEU A 13 -7.03 -2.17 -7.17
CA LEU A 13 -5.61 -2.22 -7.47
C LEU A 13 -5.23 -3.62 -7.93
N HIS A 14 -4.72 -3.71 -9.15
CA HIS A 14 -4.30 -4.96 -9.80
C HIS A 14 -2.79 -5.11 -9.74
N SER A 15 -2.32 -6.22 -9.16
CA SER A 15 -0.92 -6.66 -9.18
C SER A 15 -0.83 -8.05 -9.79
N ASP A 16 -0.19 -8.16 -10.95
CA ASP A 16 0.10 -9.44 -11.61
C ASP A 16 1.51 -9.98 -11.25
N ARG A 17 2.26 -9.24 -10.43
CA ARG A 17 3.57 -9.63 -9.87
C ARG A 17 3.45 -9.97 -8.40
N LEU A 18 4.47 -10.60 -7.82
CA LEU A 18 4.48 -10.97 -6.40
C LEU A 18 4.26 -9.76 -5.47
N PRO A 19 3.33 -9.83 -4.50
CA PRO A 19 2.24 -10.81 -4.42
C PRO A 19 1.18 -10.55 -5.51
N ALA A 20 0.80 -11.61 -6.24
CA ALA A 20 -0.25 -11.50 -7.25
C ALA A 20 -1.59 -11.35 -6.51
N VAL A 21 -2.16 -10.14 -6.54
CA VAL A 21 -3.30 -9.78 -5.69
C VAL A 21 -4.17 -8.74 -6.37
N ARG A 22 -5.46 -8.76 -6.03
CA ARG A 22 -6.41 -7.69 -6.34
C ARG A 22 -6.91 -7.10 -5.03
N ILE A 23 -6.77 -5.80 -4.86
CA ILE A 23 -7.18 -5.10 -3.65
C ILE A 23 -8.29 -4.14 -4.01
N GLY A 24 -9.52 -4.49 -3.61
CA GLY A 24 -10.67 -3.60 -3.75
C GLY A 24 -10.68 -2.56 -2.65
N VAL A 25 -10.73 -1.28 -3.02
CA VAL A 25 -10.90 -0.17 -2.08
C VAL A 25 -12.35 0.28 -2.13
N HIS A 26 -12.92 0.66 -0.97
CA HIS A 26 -14.31 1.08 -0.88
C HIS A 26 -14.63 2.19 -1.91
N PRO A 27 -15.79 2.15 -2.60
CA PRO A 27 -16.11 3.08 -3.69
C PRO A 27 -16.07 4.57 -3.32
N ASP A 28 -16.29 4.92 -2.05
CA ASP A 28 -16.21 6.31 -1.58
C ASP A 28 -14.81 6.93 -1.70
N PHE A 29 -13.77 6.11 -1.78
CA PHE A 29 -12.42 6.62 -1.99
C PHE A 29 -12.17 6.94 -3.47
N THR A 30 -11.41 8.00 -3.74
CA THR A 30 -10.93 8.34 -5.08
C THR A 30 -9.45 8.01 -5.21
N TYR A 31 -9.04 7.37 -6.31
CA TYR A 31 -7.62 7.14 -6.58
C TYR A 31 -6.89 8.46 -6.86
N ALA A 32 -5.94 8.82 -6.01
CA ALA A 32 -5.17 10.06 -6.10
C ALA A 32 -3.88 9.91 -6.94
N GLY A 33 -3.48 8.68 -7.28
CA GLY A 33 -2.30 8.38 -8.08
C GLY A 33 -1.30 7.51 -7.35
N SER A 34 -0.11 7.43 -7.94
CA SER A 34 0.98 6.57 -7.50
C SER A 34 2.33 7.27 -7.52
N LEU A 35 3.25 6.77 -6.72
CA LEU A 35 4.62 7.23 -6.63
C LEU A 35 5.55 6.01 -6.62
N SER A 36 6.67 6.09 -7.35
CA SER A 36 7.71 5.05 -7.34
C SER A 36 9.09 5.65 -7.10
N PHE A 37 9.82 5.07 -6.15
CA PHE A 37 11.14 5.57 -5.73
C PHE A 37 12.01 4.46 -5.12
N ILE A 38 13.29 4.76 -4.93
CA ILE A 38 14.22 3.88 -4.23
C ILE A 38 14.28 4.30 -2.76
N LEU A 39 13.86 3.42 -1.87
CA LEU A 39 13.89 3.64 -0.42
C LEU A 39 15.26 3.25 0.13
N ASN A 40 15.97 4.22 0.70
CA ASN A 40 17.25 4.04 1.40
C ASN A 40 18.35 3.31 0.60
N ALA A 41 18.32 3.37 -0.73
CA ALA A 41 19.20 2.59 -1.62
C ALA A 41 19.08 1.06 -1.45
N VAL A 42 17.97 0.57 -0.88
CA VAL A 42 17.76 -0.84 -0.54
C VAL A 42 16.64 -1.45 -1.35
N ALA A 43 15.51 -0.75 -1.51
CA ALA A 43 14.32 -1.32 -2.12
C ALA A 43 13.68 -0.39 -3.14
N HIS A 44 13.11 -0.97 -4.18
CA HIS A 44 12.18 -0.28 -5.06
C HIS A 44 10.79 -0.31 -4.43
N VAL A 45 10.25 0.88 -4.18
CA VAL A 45 8.93 1.10 -3.59
C VAL A 45 8.00 1.66 -4.65
N GLU A 46 6.80 1.08 -4.74
CA GLU A 46 5.65 1.57 -5.50
C GLU A 46 4.48 1.79 -4.54
N GLN A 47 3.94 3.02 -4.49
CA GLN A 47 2.85 3.41 -3.61
C GLN A 47 1.62 3.80 -4.41
N HIS A 48 0.44 3.45 -3.89
CA HIS A 48 -0.86 3.81 -4.43
C HIS A 48 -1.71 4.47 -3.34
N HIS A 49 -2.30 5.61 -3.67
CA HIS A 49 -3.02 6.45 -2.72
C HIS A 49 -4.49 6.59 -3.11
N PHE A 50 -5.36 6.34 -2.15
CA PHE A 50 -6.80 6.51 -2.28
C PHE A 50 -7.29 7.44 -1.18
N VAL A 51 -8.09 8.44 -1.52
CA VAL A 51 -8.47 9.51 -0.59
C VAL A 51 -9.97 9.76 -0.56
N ILE A 52 -10.46 10.16 0.61
CA ILE A 52 -11.73 10.89 0.73
C ILE A 52 -11.36 12.33 1.07
N VAL A 53 -11.89 13.30 0.32
CA VAL A 53 -11.60 14.72 0.52
C VAL A 53 -12.84 15.48 1.01
N ASP A 54 -12.62 16.60 1.70
CA ASP A 54 -13.69 17.55 2.02
C ASP A 54 -14.03 18.47 0.84
N GLU A 55 -15.00 19.37 1.04
CA GLU A 55 -15.43 20.36 0.05
C GLU A 55 -14.31 21.31 -0.40
N ARG A 56 -13.25 21.45 0.42
CA ARG A 56 -12.06 22.27 0.13
C ARG A 56 -10.92 21.46 -0.46
N ARG A 57 -11.17 20.20 -0.86
CA ARG A 57 -10.19 19.23 -1.37
C ARG A 57 -9.08 18.86 -0.37
N ARG A 58 -9.33 18.97 0.93
CA ARG A 58 -8.42 18.49 1.98
C ARG A 58 -8.67 17.01 2.25
N ILE A 59 -7.61 16.22 2.41
CA ILE A 59 -7.72 14.78 2.67
C ILE A 59 -8.31 14.56 4.07
N ARG A 60 -9.44 13.87 4.15
CA ARG A 60 -10.08 13.43 5.40
C ARG A 60 -9.72 12.00 5.78
N ARG A 61 -9.51 11.14 4.78
CA ARG A 61 -9.12 9.74 4.96
C ARG A 61 -8.14 9.36 3.86
N LEU A 62 -7.13 8.58 4.20
CA LEU A 62 -6.14 8.05 3.29
C LEU A 62 -6.08 6.55 3.44
N VAL A 63 -6.12 5.85 2.31
CA VAL A 63 -5.64 4.48 2.19
C VAL A 63 -4.37 4.53 1.37
N TRP A 64 -3.27 4.07 1.97
CA TRP A 64 -1.96 3.94 1.34
C TRP A 64 -1.63 2.45 1.23
N ILE A 65 -1.43 1.98 0.00
CA ILE A 65 -0.95 0.64 -0.30
C ILE A 65 0.46 0.74 -0.87
N GLN A 66 1.41 0.03 -0.26
CA GLN A 66 2.81 -0.01 -0.70
C GLN A 66 3.20 -1.42 -1.15
N PHE A 67 3.88 -1.49 -2.28
CA PHE A 67 4.63 -2.66 -2.69
C PHE A 67 6.11 -2.33 -2.64
N GLU A 68 6.87 -3.22 -2.01
CA GLU A 68 8.30 -3.05 -1.82
C GLU A 68 9.02 -4.33 -2.23
N GLY A 69 10.02 -4.17 -3.09
CA GLY A 69 10.90 -5.25 -3.51
C GLY A 69 12.35 -4.82 -3.35
N TYR A 70 13.16 -5.69 -2.78
CA TYR A 70 14.60 -5.48 -2.69
C TYR A 70 15.25 -5.28 -4.06
N LEU A 71 16.28 -4.44 -4.10
CA LEU A 71 17.17 -4.35 -5.25
C LEU A 71 18.01 -5.63 -5.36
N ASP A 72 18.40 -5.97 -6.59
CA ASP A 72 19.10 -7.21 -6.92
C ASP A 72 20.46 -7.37 -6.20
N ASP A 73 21.02 -6.30 -5.65
CA ASP A 73 22.36 -6.23 -5.05
C ASP A 73 22.39 -6.16 -3.52
N ASN A 74 21.26 -6.37 -2.84
CA ASN A 74 21.21 -6.33 -1.38
C ASN A 74 21.00 -7.72 -0.75
N ALA A 75 21.62 -7.95 0.41
CA ALA A 75 21.51 -9.19 1.20
C ALA A 75 20.62 -9.02 2.45
N HIS A 76 19.74 -8.02 2.47
CA HIS A 76 19.01 -7.65 3.68
C HIS A 76 17.78 -8.52 3.92
N THR A 77 17.58 -8.93 5.17
CA THR A 77 16.33 -9.52 5.67
C THR A 77 15.65 -8.54 6.60
N TYR A 78 14.34 -8.32 6.40
CA TYR A 78 13.54 -7.54 7.33
C TYR A 78 13.25 -8.40 8.56
N HIS A 79 13.66 -7.91 9.73
CA HIS A 79 13.31 -8.50 11.02
C HIS A 79 12.27 -7.62 11.69
N TYR A 80 10.99 -7.92 11.45
CA TYR A 80 9.91 -7.27 12.17
C TYR A 80 9.69 -7.95 13.52
N PRO A 81 9.41 -7.20 14.60
CA PRO A 81 8.89 -7.79 15.83
C PRO A 81 7.57 -8.52 15.52
N MET A 82 7.21 -9.49 16.35
CA MET A 82 5.99 -10.28 16.17
C MET A 82 4.77 -9.35 16.29
N MET A 83 4.17 -9.03 15.14
CA MET A 83 2.92 -8.27 15.03
C MET A 83 1.73 -9.22 15.04
N ASP A 84 0.55 -8.69 15.35
CA ASP A 84 -0.70 -9.43 15.17
C ASP A 84 -0.88 -9.76 13.68
N THR A 85 -1.56 -10.88 13.43
CA THR A 85 -1.77 -11.39 12.08
C THR A 85 -3.26 -11.44 11.77
N LEU A 86 -3.61 -11.06 10.54
CA LEU A 86 -4.96 -11.11 10.02
C LEU A 86 -4.93 -11.78 8.66
N THR A 87 -5.81 -12.76 8.48
CA THR A 87 -6.02 -13.40 7.18
C THR A 87 -7.10 -12.65 6.42
N LEU A 88 -6.74 -12.12 5.25
CA LEU A 88 -7.65 -11.41 4.35
C LEU A 88 -7.76 -12.14 3.01
N GLY A 89 -8.95 -12.12 2.42
CA GLY A 89 -9.24 -12.71 1.12
C GLY A 89 -10.25 -13.86 1.18
N ALA A 90 -10.73 -14.28 0.01
CA ALA A 90 -11.65 -15.40 -0.11
C ALA A 90 -10.92 -16.76 0.05
N PRO A 91 -11.62 -17.85 0.43
CA PRO A 91 -11.04 -19.19 0.45
C PRO A 91 -10.34 -19.52 -0.88
N GLY A 92 -9.09 -19.98 -0.81
CA GLY A 92 -8.26 -20.28 -2.00
C GLY A 92 -7.41 -19.11 -2.52
N GLY A 93 -7.59 -17.89 -2.00
CA GLY A 93 -6.76 -16.71 -2.29
C GLY A 93 -6.49 -15.85 -1.04
N ALA A 94 -6.67 -16.44 0.14
CA ALA A 94 -6.46 -15.74 1.40
C ALA A 94 -4.96 -15.64 1.70
N HIS A 95 -4.54 -14.45 2.12
CA HIS A 95 -3.17 -14.18 2.53
C HIS A 95 -3.16 -13.69 3.98
N THR A 96 -2.13 -14.10 4.72
CA THR A 96 -1.88 -13.59 6.06
C THR A 96 -1.07 -12.31 5.97
N PHE A 97 -1.59 -11.26 6.60
CA PHE A 97 -0.97 -9.95 6.70
C PHE A 97 -0.64 -9.66 8.17
N LEU A 98 0.47 -8.96 8.38
CA LEU A 98 0.74 -8.32 9.67
C LEU A 98 -0.13 -7.07 9.77
N HIS A 99 -0.67 -6.78 10.95
CA HIS A 99 -1.43 -5.56 11.18
C HIS A 99 -1.12 -4.92 12.54
N ASP A 100 -1.31 -3.61 12.58
CA ASP A 100 -1.29 -2.79 13.80
C ASP A 100 -2.23 -1.59 13.57
N ALA A 101 -2.73 -0.99 14.64
CA ALA A 101 -3.56 0.21 14.60
C ALA A 101 -3.19 1.15 15.75
N GLY A 102 -2.86 2.39 15.40
CA GLY A 102 -2.56 3.45 16.36
C GLY A 102 -3.46 4.66 16.16
N VAL A 103 -3.70 5.39 17.25
CA VAL A 103 -4.24 6.76 17.18
C VAL A 103 -3.07 7.71 17.36
N LEU A 104 -2.83 8.54 16.35
CA LEU A 104 -1.90 9.66 16.45
C LEU A 104 -2.73 10.94 16.52
N ASN A 105 -2.63 11.65 17.64
CA ASN A 105 -3.08 13.03 17.70
C ASN A 105 -2.00 13.88 17.03
N ILE A 106 -2.37 14.55 15.93
CA ILE A 106 -1.53 15.58 15.33
C ILE A 106 -2.09 16.89 15.85
N ASP A 107 -1.28 17.65 16.59
CA ASP A 107 -1.66 18.98 17.04
C ASP A 107 -1.85 19.89 15.82
N ASP A 108 -2.88 20.74 15.83
CA ASP A 108 -3.06 21.75 14.78
C ASP A 108 -1.92 22.79 14.88
N ASP A 109 -1.13 22.93 13.82
CA ASP A 109 -0.09 23.98 13.66
C ASP A 109 -0.66 25.41 13.69
#